data_AF-A0AAN7I2V4-F1
#
_entry.id   AF-A0AAN7I2V4-F1
#
_cell.length_a   1.000
_cell.length_b   1.000
_cell.length_c   1.000
_cell.angle_alpha   90.00
_cell.angle_beta   90.00
_cell.angle_gamma   90.00
#
_symmetry.space_group_name_H-M   'P 1'
#
loop_
_entity.id
_entity.type
_entity.pdbx_description
1 polymer ?
#
loop_
_entity_poly.entity_id
_entity_poly.type
_entity_poly.pdbx_seq_one_letter_code
_entity_poly.pdbx_strand_id
1 'polypeptide(L)'
;MCHEATEDEYHMVIGCSMKSLFWYEFVSHLGLADLFPTDEAIWIGLTTLHGQDNNSLDISILELLGAAFSSIWQHHWGCTIDGKSWITRAVFSSFLEDHSRLISSFLDM
;
A
#
# COMPACT_ATOMS: atom_id res chain seq x y z
N MET A 1 -12.99 2.07 8.43
CA MET A 1 -12.14 2.94 9.27
C MET A 1 -11.92 2.25 10.61
N CYS A 2 -10.71 2.30 11.20
CA CYS A 2 -10.43 1.56 12.45
C CYS A 2 -10.91 2.30 13.70
N HIS A 3 -11.06 3.62 13.63
CA HIS A 3 -11.43 4.47 14.77
C HIS A 3 -10.46 4.38 15.97
N GLU A 4 -9.24 3.90 15.75
CA GLU A 4 -8.20 3.73 16.78
C GLU A 4 -7.47 5.04 17.07
N ALA A 5 -7.33 5.92 16.07
CA ALA A 5 -6.72 7.24 16.19
C ALA A 5 -7.41 8.26 15.26
N THR A 6 -7.09 9.54 15.47
CA THR A 6 -7.42 10.59 14.51
C THR A 6 -6.72 10.30 13.18
N GLU A 7 -7.43 10.49 12.07
CA GLU A 7 -6.84 10.33 10.74
C GLU A 7 -5.88 11.48 10.44
N ASP A 8 -4.59 11.14 10.28
CA ASP A 8 -3.52 11.95 9.69
C ASP A 8 -3.00 11.26 8.41
N GLU A 9 -1.98 11.83 7.74
CA GLU A 9 -1.48 11.23 6.50
C GLU A 9 -0.94 9.81 6.70
N TYR A 10 -0.27 9.55 7.82
CA TYR A 10 0.29 8.24 8.12
C TYR A 10 -0.80 7.21 8.40
N HIS A 11 -1.75 7.54 9.28
CA HIS A 11 -2.86 6.68 9.67
C HIS A 11 -3.81 6.40 8.50
N MET A 12 -3.95 7.35 7.58
CA MET A 12 -4.76 7.21 6.37
C MET A 12 -4.16 6.21 5.37
N VAL A 13 -2.85 6.03 5.36
CA VAL A 13 -2.18 5.15 4.39
C VAL A 13 -1.73 3.83 5.00
N ILE A 14 -1.13 3.85 6.19
CA ILE A 14 -0.46 2.68 6.79
C ILE A 14 -0.87 2.46 8.24
N GLY A 15 -0.97 3.53 9.04
CA GLY A 15 -0.89 3.49 10.50
C GLY A 15 -2.02 2.81 11.28
N CYS A 16 -2.90 2.03 10.64
CA CYS A 16 -3.86 1.19 11.35
C CYS A 16 -3.85 -0.26 10.88
N SER A 17 -4.26 -1.16 11.77
CA SER A 17 -4.18 -2.62 11.58
C SER A 17 -4.76 -3.13 10.25
N MET A 18 -5.85 -2.53 9.78
CA MET A 18 -6.49 -2.92 8.52
C MET A 18 -5.67 -2.52 7.28
N LYS A 19 -4.97 -1.38 7.34
CA LYS A 19 -4.11 -0.90 6.25
C LYS A 19 -2.75 -1.58 6.30
N SER A 20 -2.18 -1.80 7.48
CA SER A 20 -1.02 -2.68 7.68
C SER A 20 -1.24 -4.07 7.07
N LEU A 21 -2.44 -4.65 7.23
CA LEU A 21 -2.76 -5.94 6.61
C LEU A 21 -2.75 -5.90 5.08
N PHE A 22 -3.26 -4.83 4.46
CA PHE A 22 -3.16 -4.64 3.00
C PHE A 22 -1.69 -4.59 2.57
N TRP A 23 -0.88 -3.82 3.26
CA TRP A 23 0.54 -3.67 2.96
C TRP A 23 1.32 -4.98 3.14
N TYR A 24 0.99 -5.75 4.17
CA TYR A 24 1.51 -7.10 4.35
C TYR A 24 1.18 -8.02 3.17
N GLU A 25 -0.07 -8.03 2.70
CA GLU A 25 -0.48 -8.81 1.53
C GLU A 25 0.25 -8.35 0.26
N PHE A 26 0.37 -7.03 0.06
CA PHE A 26 1.14 -6.43 -1.04
C PHE A 26 2.62 -6.86 -1.04
N VAL A 27 3.31 -6.69 0.08
CA VAL A 27 4.72 -7.04 0.23
C VAL A 27 4.93 -8.54 0.03
N SER A 28 4.08 -9.37 0.64
CA SER A 28 4.18 -10.82 0.54
C SER A 28 3.89 -11.33 -0.88
N HIS A 29 2.92 -10.75 -1.58
CA HIS A 29 2.54 -11.18 -2.92
C HIS A 29 3.62 -10.87 -3.96
N LEU A 30 4.31 -9.74 -3.80
CA LEU A 30 5.33 -9.26 -4.74
C LEU A 30 6.76 -9.65 -4.33
N GLY A 31 6.94 -10.38 -3.22
CA GLY A 31 8.26 -10.80 -2.76
C GLY A 31 9.16 -9.66 -2.27
N LEU A 32 8.57 -8.59 -1.73
CA LEU A 32 9.29 -7.36 -1.36
C LEU A 32 9.72 -7.31 0.11
N ALA A 33 9.69 -8.44 0.82
CA ALA A 33 9.89 -8.48 2.27
C ALA A 33 11.28 -7.96 2.72
N ASP A 34 12.32 -8.18 1.91
CA ASP A 34 13.66 -7.67 2.20
C ASP A 34 13.76 -6.14 2.05
N LEU A 35 12.94 -5.57 1.16
CA LEU A 35 12.92 -4.13 0.88
C LEU A 35 12.01 -3.37 1.85
N PHE A 36 10.89 -3.99 2.22
CA PHE A 36 9.85 -3.41 3.07
C PHE A 36 9.49 -4.34 4.23
N PRO A 37 10.38 -4.51 5.22
CA PRO A 37 10.14 -5.42 6.35
C PRO A 37 9.11 -4.89 7.35
N THR A 38 8.79 -3.59 7.31
CA THR A 38 7.89 -2.92 8.25
C THR A 38 7.02 -1.89 7.55
N ASP A 39 5.88 -1.58 8.18
CA ASP A 39 5.02 -0.44 7.85
C ASP A 39 5.81 0.88 7.72
N GLU A 40 6.77 1.10 8.61
CA GLU A 40 7.65 2.27 8.58
C GLU A 40 8.55 2.30 7.33
N ALA A 41 9.07 1.15 6.90
CA ALA A 41 9.87 1.07 5.68
C ALA A 41 9.06 1.45 4.44
N ILE A 42 7.80 1.01 4.37
CA ILE A 42 6.87 1.37 3.29
C ILE A 42 6.58 2.88 3.33
N TRP A 43 6.33 3.43 4.52
CA TRP A 43 6.10 4.86 4.69
C TRP A 43 7.28 5.69 4.20
N ILE A 44 8.50 5.29 4.56
CA ILE A 44 9.74 5.93 4.10
C ILE A 44 9.81 5.85 2.56
N GLY A 45 9.54 4.68 1.97
CA GLY A 45 9.52 4.51 0.52
C GLY A 45 8.54 5.46 -0.18
N LEU A 46 7.32 5.59 0.35
CA LEU A 46 6.28 6.48 -0.20
C LEU A 46 6.63 7.97 -0.08
N THR A 47 7.23 8.38 1.04
CA THR A 47 7.44 9.80 1.36
C THR A 47 8.79 10.34 0.94
N THR A 48 9.79 9.48 0.80
CA THR A 48 11.16 9.86 0.46
C THR A 48 11.61 9.33 -0.89
N LEU A 49 10.92 8.33 -1.46
CA LEU A 49 11.33 7.60 -2.66
C LEU A 49 12.64 6.79 -2.50
N HIS A 50 13.04 6.55 -1.25
CA HIS A 50 14.25 5.80 -0.90
C HIS A 50 13.91 4.57 -0.03
N GLY A 51 14.77 3.55 -0.09
CA GLY A 51 14.75 2.42 0.83
C GLY A 51 15.32 2.78 2.21
N GLN A 52 15.30 1.82 3.13
CA GLN A 52 15.82 2.03 4.50
C GLN A 52 17.33 2.32 4.56
N ASP A 53 18.07 1.89 3.54
CA ASP A 53 19.50 2.15 3.38
C ASP A 53 19.80 3.50 2.73
N ASN A 54 18.78 4.34 2.51
CA ASN A 54 18.85 5.65 1.85
C ASN A 54 19.30 5.58 0.38
N ASN A 55 19.16 4.41 -0.27
CA ASN A 55 19.29 4.28 -1.71
C ASN A 55 17.94 4.56 -2.39
N SER A 56 17.97 5.16 -3.58
CA SER A 56 16.75 5.41 -4.34
C SER A 56 16.09 4.09 -4.75
N LEU A 57 14.77 4.01 -4.62
CA LEU A 57 14.01 2.85 -5.06
C LEU A 57 13.98 2.76 -6.58
N ASP A 58 13.95 1.54 -7.10
CA ASP A 58 13.75 1.31 -8.53
C ASP A 58 12.40 1.88 -8.99
N ILE A 59 12.35 2.36 -10.23
CA ILE A 59 11.13 2.97 -10.80
C ILE A 59 9.95 1.99 -10.74
N SER A 60 10.17 0.71 -11.02
CA SER A 60 9.10 -0.31 -10.96
C SER A 60 8.53 -0.47 -9.55
N ILE A 61 9.37 -0.35 -8.52
CA ILE A 61 8.94 -0.36 -7.12
C ILE A 61 8.14 0.89 -6.78
N LEU A 62 8.58 2.06 -7.27
CA LEU A 62 7.85 3.32 -7.07
C LEU A 62 6.47 3.29 -7.74
N GLU A 63 6.37 2.71 -8.94
CA GLU A 63 5.09 2.52 -9.64
C GLU A 63 4.15 1.61 -8.85
N LEU A 64 4.65 0.49 -8.30
CA LEU A 64 3.87 -0.41 -7.47
C LEU A 64 3.41 0.24 -6.16
N LEU A 65 4.29 0.99 -5.49
CA LEU A 65 3.94 1.76 -4.28
C LEU A 65 2.85 2.80 -4.58
N GLY A 66 2.99 3.52 -5.69
CA GLY A 66 1.99 4.50 -6.14
C GLY A 66 0.64 3.87 -6.45
N ALA A 67 0.64 2.72 -7.13
CA ALA A 67 -0.56 1.95 -7.41
C ALA A 67 -1.26 1.49 -6.12
N ALA A 68 -0.51 0.86 -5.21
CA ALA A 68 -0.99 0.40 -3.92
C ALA A 68 -1.56 1.55 -3.06
N PHE A 69 -0.85 2.67 -2.98
CA PHE A 69 -1.34 3.90 -2.33
C PHE A 69 -2.65 4.38 -2.94
N SER A 70 -2.75 4.41 -4.27
CA SER A 70 -3.96 4.87 -4.96
C SER A 70 -5.18 4.00 -4.64
N SER A 71 -5.01 2.67 -4.54
CA SER A 71 -6.07 1.74 -4.15
C SER A 71 -6.54 1.98 -2.72
N ILE A 72 -5.62 2.17 -1.78
CA ILE A 72 -5.95 2.52 -0.38
C ILE A 72 -6.69 3.85 -0.33
N TRP A 73 -6.18 4.88 -1.01
CA TRP A 73 -6.78 6.21 -1.02
C TRP A 73 -8.22 6.17 -1.55
N GLN A 74 -8.44 5.55 -2.70
CA GLN A 74 -9.77 5.44 -3.30
C GLN A 74 -10.74 4.69 -2.38
N HIS A 75 -10.31 3.55 -1.82
CA HIS A 75 -11.17 2.76 -0.95
C HIS A 75 -11.45 3.45 0.40
N HIS A 76 -10.45 4.13 0.97
CA HIS A 76 -10.58 4.93 2.18
C HIS A 76 -11.68 5.98 2.00
N TRP A 77 -11.57 6.80 0.95
CA TRP A 77 -12.54 7.87 0.73
C TRP A 77 -13.91 7.33 0.34
N GLY A 78 -13.97 6.22 -0.39
CA GLY A 78 -15.23 5.49 -0.62
C GLY A 78 -15.89 5.07 0.69
N CYS A 79 -15.14 4.52 1.64
CA CYS A 79 -15.68 4.17 2.96
C CYS A 79 -16.16 5.40 3.75
N THR A 80 -15.36 6.47 3.74
CA THR A 80 -15.66 7.70 4.49
C THR A 80 -16.87 8.44 3.92
N ILE A 81 -16.99 8.55 2.60
CA ILE A 81 -18.08 9.28 1.92
C ILE A 81 -19.35 8.44 1.88
N ASP A 82 -19.26 7.16 1.51
CA ASP A 82 -20.43 6.29 1.34
C ASP A 82 -20.88 5.62 2.65
N GLY A 83 -20.13 5.80 3.75
CA GLY A 83 -20.39 5.14 5.03
C GLY A 83 -20.21 3.62 5.00
N LYS A 84 -19.42 3.10 4.04
CA LYS A 84 -19.15 1.67 3.91
C LYS A 84 -18.08 1.22 4.92
N SER A 85 -18.17 -0.04 5.31
CA SER A 85 -17.11 -0.68 6.12
C SER A 85 -15.89 -0.97 5.26
N TRP A 86 -14.71 -0.79 5.85
CA TRP A 86 -13.45 -1.16 5.21
C TRP A 86 -13.33 -2.69 5.14
N ILE A 87 -12.94 -3.22 3.98
CA ILE A 87 -12.69 -4.66 3.80
C ILE A 87 -11.34 -4.82 3.10
N THR A 88 -10.28 -5.08 3.87
CA THR A 88 -8.89 -5.17 3.36
C THR A 88 -8.77 -6.08 2.14
N ARG A 89 -9.37 -7.27 2.21
CA ARG A 89 -9.36 -8.23 1.10
C ARG A 89 -10.00 -7.69 -0.17
N ALA A 90 -11.05 -6.87 -0.06
CA ALA A 90 -11.67 -6.26 -1.23
C ALA A 90 -10.73 -5.22 -1.86
N VAL A 91 -10.05 -4.42 -1.05
CA VAL A 91 -9.04 -3.46 -1.53
C VAL A 91 -7.91 -4.18 -2.24
N PHE A 92 -7.40 -5.27 -1.66
CA PHE A 92 -6.31 -6.03 -2.26
C PHE A 92 -6.73 -6.72 -3.57
N SER A 93 -7.91 -7.34 -3.61
CA SER A 93 -8.45 -7.89 -4.86
C SER A 93 -8.60 -6.83 -5.95
N SER A 94 -9.14 -5.66 -5.62
CA SER A 94 -9.25 -4.55 -6.58
C SER A 94 -7.88 -4.06 -7.04
N PHE A 95 -6.90 -3.94 -6.13
CA PHE A 95 -5.52 -3.60 -6.50
C PHE A 95 -4.95 -4.60 -7.53
N LEU A 96 -5.11 -5.91 -7.30
CA LEU A 96 -4.64 -6.93 -8.23
C LEU A 96 -5.34 -6.85 -9.60
N GLU A 97 -6.64 -6.58 -9.62
CA GLU A 97 -7.43 -6.46 -10.84
C GLU A 97 -7.05 -5.20 -11.64
N ASP A 98 -7.14 -4.04 -10.99
CA ASP A 98 -6.94 -2.72 -11.58
C ASP A 98 -5.50 -2.51 -12.07
N HIS A 99 -4.53 -3.11 -11.37
CA HIS A 99 -3.10 -2.98 -11.67
C HIS A 99 -2.46 -4.25 -12.24
N SER A 100 -3.27 -5.21 -12.70
CA SER A 100 -2.83 -6.51 -13.24
C SER A 100 -1.68 -6.41 -14.25
N ARG A 101 -1.73 -5.44 -15.17
CA ARG A 101 -0.67 -5.23 -16.18
C ARG A 101 0.67 -4.81 -15.57
N LEU A 102 0.64 -3.91 -14.59
CA LEU A 102 1.83 -3.44 -13.87
C LEU A 102 2.43 -4.61 -13.08
N ILE A 103 1.59 -5.36 -12.36
CA ILE A 103 2.00 -6.50 -11.54
C ILE A 103 2.61 -7.60 -12.41
N SER A 104 1.97 -7.98 -13.52
CA SER A 104 2.54 -8.95 -14.45
C SER A 104 3.89 -8.49 -14.99
N SER A 105 4.00 -7.23 -15.42
CA SER A 105 5.28 -6.70 -15.91
C SER A 105 6.38 -6.72 -14.85
N PHE A 106 6.03 -6.56 -13.57
CA PHE A 106 7.00 -6.62 -12.49
C PHE A 106 7.46 -8.05 -12.20
N LEU A 107 6.53 -9.01 -12.17
CA LEU A 107 6.82 -10.41 -11.85
C LEU A 107 7.52 -11.18 -12.97
N ASP A 108 7.43 -10.69 -14.22
CA ASP A 108 8.09 -11.28 -15.38
C ASP A 108 9.57 -10.83 -15.56
N MET A 109 10.09 -9.94 -14.69
CA MET A 109 11.50 -9.51 -14.68
C MET A 109 12.40 -10.48 -13.92
#